data_AF-A0A358VXS8-F1
#
_entry.id   AF-A0A358VXS8-F1
#
_cell.length_a   1.000
_cell.length_b   1.000
_cell.length_c   1.000
_cell.angle_alpha   90.00
_cell.angle_beta   90.00
_cell.angle_gamma   90.00
#
_symmetry.space_group_name_H-M   'P 1'
#
loop_
_entity.id
_entity.type
_entity.pdbx_description
1 polymer ?
#
loop_
_entity_poly.entity_id
_entity_poly.type
_entity_poly.pdbx_seq_one_letter_code
_entity_poly.pdbx_strand_id
1 'polypeptide(L)' 'MKYSKRDDIDVINLNKAPLNLQHNVIYTGELLYCSDYLKLADFKEKVFKYHGDYGITLKFFYDYYLEGLIKK' A
#
# COMPACT_ATOMS: atom_id res chain seq x y z
N MET A 1 20.95 10.79 29.26
CA MET A 1 20.56 9.45 28.77
C MET A 1 19.58 9.67 27.62
N LYS A 2 20.02 9.41 26.38
CA LYS A 2 19.26 9.71 25.15
C LYS A 2 18.32 8.52 24.90
N TYR A 3 17.03 8.66 25.18
CA TYR A 3 16.03 7.68 24.75
C TYR A 3 15.96 7.74 23.23
N SER A 4 16.32 6.64 22.56
CA SER A 4 16.19 6.55 21.11
C SER A 4 14.73 6.82 20.73
N LYS A 5 14.57 7.67 19.71
CA LYS A 5 13.38 8.09 18.98
C LYS A 5 12.57 6.91 18.37
N ARG A 6 12.25 5.90 19.20
CA ARG A 6 11.60 4.63 18.80
C ARG A 6 10.07 4.72 18.85
N ASP A 7 9.53 5.74 19.51
CA ASP A 7 8.08 5.88 19.69
C ASP A 7 7.37 6.42 18.42
N ASP A 8 8.13 6.86 17.41
CA ASP A 8 7.61 7.36 16.12
C ASP A 8 7.79 6.32 14.98
N ILE A 9 7.52 5.04 15.25
CA ILE A 9 7.62 3.98 14.24
C ILE A 9 6.31 3.22 14.14
N ASP A 10 5.64 3.36 12.99
CA ASP A 10 4.48 2.55 12.64
C ASP A 10 4.90 1.26 11.93
N VAL A 11 4.37 0.13 12.39
CA VAL A 11 4.62 -1.19 11.78
C VAL A 11 3.33 -1.72 11.18
N ILE A 12 3.39 -2.07 9.89
CA ILE A 12 2.25 -2.59 9.13
C ILE A 12 2.52 -4.04 8.74
N ASN A 13 1.55 -4.92 9.02
CA ASN A 13 1.58 -6.29 8.51
C ASN A 13 0.98 -6.37 7.10
N LEU A 14 1.83 -6.42 6.08
CA LEU A 14 1.41 -6.45 4.68
C LEU A 14 0.57 -7.68 4.29
N ASN A 15 0.64 -8.78 5.06
CA ASN A 15 -0.21 -9.95 4.79
C ASN A 15 -1.69 -9.70 5.07
N LYS A 16 -2.01 -8.70 5.91
CA LYS A 16 -3.38 -8.33 6.31
C LYS A 16 -3.77 -6.91 5.89
N ALA A 17 -2.84 -6.15 5.33
CA ALA A 17 -3.09 -4.80 4.87
C ALA A 17 -4.05 -4.80 3.67
N PRO A 18 -4.84 -3.73 3.47
CA PRO A 18 -5.66 -3.60 2.27
C PRO A 18 -4.78 -3.46 1.01
N LEU A 19 -5.33 -3.86 -0.14
CA LEU A 19 -4.58 -3.97 -1.39
C LEU A 19 -3.93 -2.66 -1.86
N ASN A 20 -4.61 -1.52 -1.67
CA ASN A 20 -4.03 -0.19 -1.95
C ASN A 20 -2.77 0.08 -1.12
N LEU A 21 -2.76 -0.28 0.16
CA LEU A 21 -1.62 -0.05 1.04
C LEU A 21 -0.45 -0.96 0.68
N GLN A 22 -0.73 -2.23 0.34
CA GLN A 22 0.29 -3.14 -0.18
C GLN A 22 0.92 -2.60 -1.46
N HIS A 23 0.08 -2.12 -2.40
CA HIS A 23 0.56 -1.53 -3.66
C HIS A 23 1.39 -0.27 -3.42
N ASN A 24 0.95 0.64 -2.55
CA ASN A 24 1.71 1.85 -2.20
C ASN A 24 3.08 1.50 -1.64
N VAL A 25 3.18 0.52 -0.75
CA VAL A 25 4.47 0.09 -0.19
C VAL A 25 5.41 -0.47 -1.27
N ILE A 26 4.90 -1.23 -2.24
CA ILE A 26 5.72 -1.71 -3.36
C ILE A 26 6.19 -0.55 -4.25
N TYR A 27 5.34 0.45 -4.47
CA TYR A 27 5.61 1.56 -5.39
C TYR A 27 6.56 2.62 -4.80
N THR A 28 6.42 2.94 -3.51
CA THR A 28 7.16 4.03 -2.85
C THR A 28 8.19 3.56 -1.83
N GLY A 29 8.09 2.32 -1.37
CA GLY A 29 8.93 1.79 -0.30
C GLY A 29 10.32 1.34 -0.77
N GLU A 30 11.24 1.28 0.19
CA GLU A 30 12.58 0.71 0.00
C GLU A 30 12.67 -0.67 0.68
N LEU A 31 13.20 -1.66 -0.02
CA LEU A 31 13.36 -3.01 0.52
C LEU A 31 14.56 -3.07 1.45
N LEU A 32 14.31 -3.08 2.77
CA LEU A 32 15.37 -3.15 3.77
C LEU A 32 15.93 -4.57 3.96
N TYR A 33 15.08 -5.59 3.83
CA TYR A 33 15.45 -7.00 4.05
C TYR A 33 14.58 -7.95 3.24
N CYS A 34 15.19 -9.02 2.72
CA CYS A 34 14.49 -10.12 2.06
C CYS A 34 15.25 -11.42 2.33
N SER A 35 14.61 -12.38 2.99
CA SER A 35 15.16 -13.72 3.22
C SER A 35 14.90 -14.67 2.05
N ASP A 36 13.83 -14.42 1.27
CA ASP A 36 13.32 -15.31 0.24
C ASP A 36 12.75 -14.48 -0.93
N TYR A 37 13.51 -14.44 -2.02
CA TYR A 37 13.17 -13.66 -3.20
C TYR A 37 11.98 -14.21 -3.98
N LEU A 38 11.72 -15.52 -3.90
CA LEU A 38 10.57 -16.12 -4.58
C LEU A 38 9.28 -15.66 -3.92
N LYS A 39 9.21 -15.69 -2.58
CA LYS A 39 8.05 -15.16 -1.85
C LYS A 39 7.84 -13.66 -2.08
N LEU A 40 8.91 -12.89 -2.22
CA LEU A 40 8.82 -11.48 -2.56
C LEU A 40 8.23 -11.28 -3.97
N ALA A 41 8.66 -12.09 -4.95
CA ALA A 41 8.14 -12.06 -6.31
C ALA A 41 6.65 -12.44 -6.34
N ASP A 42 6.26 -13.53 -5.68
CA ASP A 42 4.87 -13.98 -5.56
C ASP A 42 3.96 -12.90 -4.94
N PHE A 43 4.46 -12.23 -3.88
CA PHE A 43 3.77 -11.12 -3.26
C PHE A 43 3.56 -9.96 -4.23
N LYS A 44 4.60 -9.53 -4.95
CA LYS A 44 4.49 -8.44 -5.93
C LYS A 44 3.55 -8.78 -7.07
N GLU A 45 3.67 -9.98 -7.64
CA GLU A 45 2.80 -10.46 -8.71
C GLU A 45 1.32 -10.43 -8.28
N LYS A 46 1.03 -11.00 -7.10
CA LYS A 46 -0.31 -10.97 -6.51
C LYS A 46 -0.84 -9.54 -6.42
N VAL A 47 -0.06 -8.62 -5.86
CA VAL A 47 -0.50 -7.24 -5.66
C VAL A 47 -0.76 -6.55 -7.00
N PHE A 48 0.15 -6.67 -7.97
CA PHE A 48 -0.03 -6.05 -9.29
C PHE A 48 -1.25 -6.60 -10.03
N LYS A 49 -1.45 -7.92 -10.00
CA LYS A 49 -2.58 -8.58 -10.64
C LYS A 49 -3.93 -8.04 -10.15
N TYR A 50 -4.09 -7.88 -8.83
CA TYR A 50 -5.36 -7.41 -8.27
C TYR A 50 -5.48 -5.89 -8.25
N HIS A 51 -4.38 -5.15 -8.10
CA HIS A 51 -4.44 -3.70 -8.00
C HIS A 51 -4.80 -3.04 -9.33
N GLY A 52 -4.47 -3.64 -10.48
CA GLY A 52 -4.83 -3.09 -11.79
C GLY A 52 -6.32 -2.77 -11.91
N ASP A 53 -7.18 -3.75 -11.60
CA ASP A 53 -8.64 -3.59 -11.67
C ASP A 53 -9.20 -2.79 -10.49
N TYR A 54 -8.64 -3.00 -9.30
CA TYR A 54 -9.09 -2.33 -8.08
C TYR A 54 -8.77 -0.83 -8.07
N GLY A 55 -7.56 -0.44 -8.49
CA GLY A 55 -7.06 0.92 -8.41
C GLY A 55 -7.82 1.88 -9.32
N ILE A 56 -8.16 1.46 -10.54
CA ILE A 56 -8.96 2.28 -11.47
C ILE A 56 -10.39 2.48 -10.94
N THR A 57 -10.99 1.41 -10.39
CA THR A 57 -12.33 1.46 -9.78
C THR A 57 -12.35 2.41 -8.59
N LEU A 58 -11.34 2.31 -7.72
CA LEU A 58 -11.21 3.16 -6.55
C LEU A 58 -11.02 4.63 -6.94
N LYS A 59 -10.20 4.91 -7.97
CA LYS A 59 -10.00 6.27 -8.48
C LYS A 59 -11.33 6.88 -8.93
N PHE A 60 -12.08 6.19 -9.79
CA PHE A 60 -13.36 6.71 -10.26
C PHE A 60 -14.34 6.94 -9.10
N PHE A 61 -14.40 6.01 -8.14
CA PHE A 61 -15.24 6.18 -6.96
C PHE A 61 -14.93 7.47 -6.19
N TYR A 62 -13.65 7.76 -5.94
CA TYR A 62 -13.26 9.00 -5.24
C TYR A 62 -13.51 10.25 -6.08
N ASP A 63 -13.21 10.21 -7.38
CA ASP A 63 -13.43 11.35 -8.28
C ASP A 63 -14.91 11.75 -8.28
N TYR A 64 -15.83 10.78 -8.44
CA TYR A 64 -17.28 11.04 -8.40
C TYR A 64 -17.75 11.51 -7.03
N TYR A 65 -17.23 10.93 -5.96
CA TYR A 65 -17.55 11.35 -4.60
C TYR A 65 -17.17 12.82 -4.36
N LEU A 66 -15.96 13.21 -4.76
CA LEU A 66 -15.48 14.59 -4.62
C LEU A 66 -16.25 15.56 -5.52
N GLU A 67 -16.55 15.17 -6.76
CA GLU A 67 -17.38 15.98 -7.67
C GLU A 67 -18.76 16.27 -7.05
N GLY A 68 -19.38 15.27 -6.43
CA GLY A 68 -20.66 15.41 -5.75
C GLY A 68 -20.60 16.30 -4.50
N LEU A 69 -19.45 16.37 -3.82
CA LEU A 69 -19.25 17.28 -2.69
C LEU A 69 -19.05 18.75 -3.14
N ILE A 70 -18.37 18.97 -4.27
CA ILE A 70 -18.06 20.31 -4.79
C ILE A 70 -19.29 20.95 -5.46
N LYS A 71 -20.19 20.16 -6.05
CA LYS A 71 -21.41 20.65 -6.73
C LYS A 71 -22.57 21.02 -5.78
N LYS A 72 -22.32 21.17 -4.48
CA LYS A 72 -23.27 21.68 -3.48
C LYS A 72 -22.96 23.13 -3.12
#